data_AF-A0A432RYI2-F1
#
_entry.id   AF-A0A432RYI2-F1
#
_cell.length_a   1.000
_cell.length_b   1.000
_cell.length_c   1.000
_cell.angle_alpha   90.00
_cell.angle_beta   90.00
_cell.angle_gamma   90.00
#
_symmetry.space_group_name_H-M   'P 1'
#
loop_
_entity.id
_entity.type
_entity.pdbx_description
1 polymer ?
#
loop_
_entity_poly.entity_id
_entity_poly.type
_entity_poly.pdbx_seq_one_letter_code
_entity_poly.pdbx_strand_id
1 'polypeptide(L)'
;MKLKKVLTTAITLSLSLSLMSSCNENTGGKVGSACLPPEKVDKEKIKQSFSIFARNQEFDIEKVERSPVDGLYKVIIKSGGRYGVVYIDCKLEYAVVGSIIEIKSNRNLTRETAIEYQLKAQADRLKELEKRIGEKKFEELKKILGNNVSQFELVDLKGIPKDGVIIYGNPNAKYTVYIISDPECPFCARLHQSIKEILNKDKDVKFEIILFPLPFHKYAKGIAENIASQSDMEKRKEILDKSFEAVSNRNPSELEKLSKGNEEGAKILEKHKAFSKSVNLRGTPMIIFPEGIAIGGAIPTETFYQIIEVLKK
;
A
#
# COMPACT_ATOMS: atom_id res chain seq x y z
N MET A 1 78.51 -0.70 -55.04
CA MET A 1 79.30 0.46 -55.53
C MET A 1 78.32 1.55 -55.93
N LYS A 2 78.16 2.60 -55.12
CA LYS A 2 78.76 3.94 -55.29
C LYS A 2 78.10 4.72 -56.47
N LEU A 3 77.71 5.99 -56.40
CA LEU A 3 77.69 7.03 -55.36
C LEU A 3 76.91 8.24 -55.93
N LYS A 4 76.21 8.97 -55.05
CA LYS A 4 76.02 10.45 -54.94
C LYS A 4 76.24 11.38 -56.16
N LYS A 5 75.31 12.35 -56.29
CA LYS A 5 75.48 13.83 -56.36
C LYS A 5 74.09 14.45 -56.13
N VAL A 6 73.74 15.14 -55.04
CA VAL A 6 74.24 16.40 -54.45
C VAL A 6 74.33 17.53 -55.47
N LEU A 7 73.34 18.44 -55.45
CA LEU A 7 73.60 19.86 -55.59
C LEU A 7 72.61 20.67 -54.74
N THR A 8 73.21 21.39 -53.81
CA THR A 8 72.75 22.45 -52.92
C THR A 8 72.26 23.69 -53.67
N THR A 9 71.16 24.31 -53.22
CA THR A 9 71.08 25.78 -53.05
C THR A 9 70.04 26.15 -52.01
N ALA A 10 70.32 27.26 -51.32
CA ALA A 10 69.86 27.62 -50.00
C ALA A 10 68.64 28.58 -49.98
N ILE A 11 67.88 28.48 -48.88
CA ILE A 11 67.28 29.56 -48.08
C ILE A 11 66.41 30.60 -48.83
N THR A 12 65.10 30.57 -48.55
CA THR A 12 64.43 31.74 -47.96
C THR A 12 63.43 31.31 -46.89
N LEU A 13 63.60 31.93 -45.73
CA LEU A 13 62.87 31.76 -44.50
C LEU A 13 61.56 32.58 -44.62
N SER A 14 60.41 31.91 -44.71
CA SER A 14 59.12 32.55 -44.40
C SER A 14 58.47 31.79 -43.25
N LEU A 15 58.76 32.27 -42.05
CA LEU A 15 58.13 31.88 -40.80
C LEU A 15 56.66 32.35 -40.85
N SER A 16 55.77 31.59 -41.49
CA SER A 16 54.34 31.76 -41.30
C SER A 16 53.98 31.14 -39.95
N LEU A 17 54.09 31.98 -38.92
CA LEU A 17 53.58 31.73 -37.58
C LEU A 17 52.08 31.40 -37.72
N SER A 18 51.77 30.12 -37.79
CA SER A 18 50.42 29.62 -37.68
C SER A 18 50.03 29.84 -36.23
N LEU A 19 49.45 31.02 -35.97
CA LEU A 19 48.67 31.26 -34.76
C LEU A 19 47.62 30.15 -34.74
N MET A 20 47.91 29.10 -33.99
CA MET A 20 46.90 28.28 -33.35
C MET A 20 45.99 29.29 -32.65
N SER A 21 44.88 29.62 -33.31
CA SER A 21 43.80 30.34 -32.66
C SER A 21 43.32 29.40 -31.57
N SER A 22 43.91 29.58 -30.39
CA SER A 22 43.32 29.17 -29.13
C SER A 22 41.97 29.85 -29.07
N CYS A 23 40.93 29.15 -29.54
CA CYS A 23 39.59 29.43 -29.09
C CYS A 23 39.53 29.01 -27.63
N ASN A 24 40.01 29.94 -26.80
CA ASN A 24 39.63 30.08 -25.41
C ASN A 24 38.12 30.36 -25.39
N GLU A 25 37.31 29.32 -25.54
CA GLU A 25 35.93 29.37 -25.03
C GLU A 25 35.99 29.21 -23.52
N ASN A 26 36.28 30.35 -22.88
CA ASN A 26 35.76 30.63 -21.57
C ASN A 26 34.24 30.84 -21.71
N THR A 27 33.50 29.75 -21.94
CA THR A 27 32.10 29.71 -21.56
C THR A 27 32.06 29.22 -20.13
N GLY A 28 31.77 30.15 -19.22
CA GLY A 28 31.41 29.87 -17.84
C GLY A 28 30.10 29.08 -17.77
N GLY A 29 30.08 27.85 -18.30
CA GLY A 29 29.10 26.85 -17.96
C GLY A 29 29.47 26.34 -16.57
N LYS A 30 28.69 26.71 -15.56
CA LYS A 30 28.71 26.00 -14.27
C LYS A 30 28.66 24.51 -14.59
N VAL A 31 29.77 23.79 -14.39
CA VAL A 31 29.74 22.33 -14.33
C VAL A 31 28.67 22.01 -13.31
N GLY A 32 27.51 21.54 -13.79
CA GLY A 32 26.36 21.26 -12.93
C GLY A 32 26.87 20.38 -11.80
N SER A 33 26.63 20.81 -10.56
CA SER A 33 27.15 20.12 -9.38
C SER A 33 26.90 18.63 -9.53
N ALA A 34 27.97 17.85 -9.66
CA ALA A 34 27.85 16.41 -9.80
C ALA A 34 26.96 15.89 -8.67
N CYS A 35 25.97 15.07 -9.01
CA CYS A 35 25.02 14.59 -8.02
C CYS A 35 25.77 13.95 -6.85
N LEU A 36 25.32 14.21 -5.63
CA LEU A 36 25.79 13.51 -4.44
C LEU A 36 25.61 11.99 -4.62
N PRO A 37 26.47 11.16 -4.01
CA PRO A 37 26.19 9.73 -3.87
C PRO A 37 24.78 9.51 -3.30
N PRO A 38 23.96 8.58 -3.83
CA PRO A 38 22.58 8.39 -3.39
C PRO A 38 22.42 8.16 -1.88
N GLU A 39 23.42 7.56 -1.24
CA GLU A 39 23.46 7.29 0.21
C GLU A 39 23.59 8.57 1.05
N LYS A 40 24.08 9.66 0.44
CA LYS A 40 24.22 10.98 1.07
C LYS A 40 23.03 11.90 0.81
N VAL A 41 22.03 11.44 0.05
CA VAL A 41 20.84 12.24 -0.24
C VAL A 41 19.89 12.17 0.95
N ASP A 42 19.52 13.35 1.46
CA ASP A 42 18.60 13.46 2.59
C ASP A 42 17.17 13.07 2.16
N LYS A 43 16.69 11.94 2.67
CA LYS A 43 15.34 11.43 2.42
C LYS A 43 14.25 12.36 2.99
N GLU A 44 14.49 13.03 4.12
CA GLU A 44 13.48 13.93 4.72
C GLU A 44 13.29 15.17 3.86
N LYS A 45 14.38 15.70 3.29
CA LYS A 45 14.30 16.78 2.30
C LYS A 45 13.48 16.36 1.07
N ILE A 46 13.66 15.14 0.57
CA ILE A 46 12.83 14.60 -0.51
C ILE A 46 11.35 14.52 -0.09
N LYS A 47 11.05 13.96 1.10
CA LYS A 47 9.67 13.86 1.61
C LYS A 47 9.00 15.23 1.69
N GLN A 48 9.70 16.24 2.20
CA GLN A 48 9.20 17.61 2.29
C GLN A 48 8.86 18.18 0.90
N SER A 49 9.75 18.02 -0.08
CA SER A 49 9.51 18.49 -1.46
C SER A 49 8.31 17.82 -2.14
N PHE A 50 8.02 16.56 -1.81
CA PHE A 50 6.90 15.80 -2.37
C PHE A 50 5.58 15.96 -1.60
N SER A 51 5.60 16.44 -0.36
CA SER A 51 4.40 16.57 0.48
C SER A 51 3.29 17.42 -0.19
N ILE A 52 3.68 18.45 -0.96
CA ILE A 52 2.78 19.33 -1.71
C ILE A 52 2.05 18.56 -2.83
N PHE A 53 2.75 17.65 -3.53
CA PHE A 53 2.19 16.88 -4.65
C PHE A 53 1.39 15.66 -4.18
N ALA A 54 1.74 15.09 -3.02
CA ALA A 54 1.09 13.91 -2.48
C ALA A 54 -0.33 14.15 -1.95
N ARG A 55 -0.85 15.39 -1.95
CA ARG A 55 -2.21 15.74 -1.45
C ARG A 55 -2.49 15.18 -0.05
N ASN A 56 -1.52 15.27 0.85
CA ASN A 56 -1.57 14.69 2.20
C ASN A 56 -1.71 13.14 2.23
N GLN A 57 -1.41 12.43 1.14
CA GLN A 57 -1.20 10.99 1.20
C GLN A 57 0.18 10.72 1.77
N GLU A 58 0.21 9.84 2.77
CA GLU A 58 1.44 9.39 3.39
C GLU A 58 2.19 8.45 2.45
N PHE A 59 3.51 8.63 2.35
CA PHE A 59 4.39 7.77 1.57
C PHE A 59 5.77 7.70 2.22
N ASP A 60 6.43 6.57 2.00
CA ASP A 60 7.78 6.30 2.44
C ASP A 60 8.74 6.31 1.26
N ILE A 61 9.98 6.70 1.54
CA ILE A 61 11.08 6.59 0.58
C ILE A 61 11.82 5.30 0.88
N GLU A 62 11.51 4.27 0.09
CA GLU A 62 12.16 2.97 0.18
C GLU A 62 13.65 3.13 -0.15
N LYS A 63 13.95 3.70 -1.32
CA LYS A 63 15.33 3.80 -1.80
C LYS A 63 15.53 4.98 -2.74
N VAL A 64 16.74 5.56 -2.69
CA VAL A 64 17.24 6.54 -3.65
C VAL A 64 18.39 5.87 -4.39
N GLU A 65 18.34 5.90 -5.72
CA GLU A 65 19.36 5.33 -6.61
C GLU A 65 19.74 6.34 -7.69
N ARG A 66 20.82 6.07 -8.42
CA ARG A 66 21.13 6.82 -9.64
C ARG A 66 20.07 6.55 -10.70
N SER A 67 19.64 7.61 -11.39
CA SER A 67 18.79 7.46 -12.58
C SER A 67 19.63 6.98 -13.76
N PRO A 68 19.06 6.22 -14.70
CA PRO A 68 19.67 5.97 -16.01
C PRO A 68 19.82 7.24 -16.87
N VAL A 69 19.18 8.35 -16.49
CA VAL A 69 19.33 9.67 -17.11
C VAL A 69 20.18 10.55 -16.21
N ASP A 70 21.26 11.10 -16.76
CA ASP A 70 22.19 11.97 -16.03
C ASP A 70 21.48 13.18 -15.41
N GLY A 71 21.95 13.58 -14.23
CA GLY A 71 21.38 14.70 -13.49
C GLY A 71 20.09 14.38 -12.72
N LEU A 72 19.63 13.12 -12.73
CA LEU A 72 18.47 12.67 -11.94
C LEU A 72 18.83 11.56 -10.95
N TYR A 73 18.12 11.51 -9.83
CA TYR A 73 17.96 10.32 -8.98
C TYR A 73 16.68 9.58 -9.35
N LYS A 74 16.72 8.25 -9.22
CA LYS A 74 15.55 7.38 -9.23
C LYS A 74 15.14 7.14 -7.78
N VAL A 75 13.94 7.56 -7.40
CA VAL A 75 13.41 7.44 -6.05
C VAL A 75 12.28 6.42 -6.06
N ILE A 76 12.47 5.34 -5.32
CA ILE A 76 11.45 4.33 -5.10
C ILE A 76 10.65 4.75 -3.88
N ILE A 77 9.37 5.01 -4.11
CA ILE A 77 8.42 5.38 -3.07
C ILE A 77 7.47 4.23 -2.79
N LYS A 78 7.06 4.10 -1.52
CA LYS A 78 6.02 3.17 -1.10
C LYS A 78 4.86 3.98 -0.56
N SER A 79 3.68 3.85 -1.14
CA SER A 79 2.47 4.50 -0.63
C SER A 79 1.32 3.53 -0.66
N GLY A 80 0.59 3.43 0.46
CA GLY A 80 -0.52 2.48 0.60
C GLY A 80 -0.14 1.06 0.18
N GLY A 81 1.07 0.60 0.53
CA GLY A 81 1.61 -0.74 0.21
C GLY A 81 1.88 -1.04 -1.27
N ARG A 82 1.88 -0.02 -2.15
CA ARG A 82 2.31 -0.13 -3.55
C ARG A 82 3.61 0.64 -3.75
N TYR A 83 4.45 0.14 -4.64
CA TYR A 83 5.67 0.82 -5.04
C TYR A 83 5.45 1.67 -6.29
N GLY A 84 5.93 2.90 -6.22
CA GLY A 84 6.02 3.84 -7.32
C GLY A 84 7.47 4.27 -7.52
N VAL A 85 7.75 4.85 -8.68
CA VAL A 85 9.06 5.40 -9.01
C VAL A 85 8.87 6.82 -9.50
N VAL A 86 9.61 7.74 -8.88
CA VAL A 86 9.66 9.15 -9.28
C VAL A 86 11.12 9.52 -9.49
N TYR A 87 11.37 10.47 -10.39
CA TYR A 87 12.71 10.97 -10.62
C TYR A 87 12.82 12.39 -10.08
N ILE A 88 13.95 12.72 -9.48
CA ILE A 88 14.23 14.07 -9.00
C ILE A 88 15.59 14.52 -9.49
N ASP A 89 15.74 15.80 -9.77
CA ASP A 89 17.05 16.31 -10.14
C ASP A 89 18.02 16.31 -8.95
N CYS A 90 19.30 16.40 -9.25
CA CYS A 90 20.34 16.26 -8.23
C CYS A 90 20.42 17.41 -7.22
N LYS A 91 19.73 18.54 -7.48
CA LYS A 91 19.59 19.64 -6.52
C LYS A 91 18.32 19.53 -5.67
N LEU A 92 17.46 18.56 -5.96
CA LEU A 92 16.17 18.33 -5.30
C LEU A 92 15.19 19.51 -5.49
N GLU A 93 15.27 20.18 -6.64
CA GLU A 93 14.47 21.36 -7.01
C GLU A 93 13.30 20.98 -7.94
N TYR A 94 13.47 19.93 -8.75
CA TYR A 94 12.52 19.49 -9.76
C TYR A 94 12.25 17.99 -9.63
N ALA A 95 10.98 17.61 -9.79
CA ALA A 95 10.55 16.23 -9.88
C ALA A 95 9.96 15.95 -11.27
N VAL A 96 10.30 14.79 -11.82
CA VAL A 96 9.75 14.26 -13.07
C VAL A 96 8.85 13.07 -12.73
N VAL A 97 7.55 13.28 -12.94
CA VAL A 97 6.51 12.27 -12.76
C VAL A 97 6.16 11.70 -14.13
N GLY A 98 6.60 10.47 -14.40
CA GLY A 98 6.43 9.84 -15.71
C GLY A 98 7.25 8.56 -15.83
N SER A 99 7.39 8.06 -17.05
CA SER A 99 8.21 6.88 -17.35
C SER A 99 9.50 7.27 -18.07
N ILE A 100 10.60 6.66 -17.67
CA ILE A 100 11.83 6.59 -18.47
C ILE A 100 11.74 5.33 -19.33
N ILE A 101 11.78 5.54 -20.65
CA ILE A 101 11.79 4.47 -21.64
C ILE A 101 13.19 4.45 -22.27
N GLU A 102 13.86 3.30 -22.19
CA GLU A 102 15.12 3.08 -22.88
C GLU A 102 14.85 2.91 -24.38
N ILE A 103 15.27 3.88 -25.20
CA ILE A 103 14.94 3.93 -26.63
C ILE A 103 15.47 2.71 -27.40
N LYS A 104 16.69 2.26 -27.08
CA LYS A 104 17.35 1.15 -27.78
C LYS A 104 16.60 -0.17 -27.66
N SER A 105 15.95 -0.40 -26.53
CA SER A 105 15.25 -1.65 -26.21
C SER A 105 13.73 -1.50 -26.12
N ASN A 106 13.22 -0.26 -26.20
CA ASN A 106 11.84 0.13 -25.92
C ASN A 106 11.33 -0.34 -24.54
N ARG A 107 12.23 -0.49 -23.56
CA ARG A 107 11.87 -0.94 -22.20
C ARG A 107 11.47 0.21 -21.31
N ASN A 108 10.37 0.05 -20.58
CA ASN A 108 9.93 1.02 -19.58
C ASN A 108 10.59 0.71 -18.23
N LEU A 109 11.74 1.34 -17.99
CA LEU A 109 12.58 1.10 -16.81
C LEU A 109 11.87 1.48 -15.50
N THR A 110 11.00 2.49 -15.55
CA THR A 110 10.19 2.92 -14.40
C THR A 110 9.21 1.83 -13.98
N ARG A 111 8.46 1.29 -14.94
CA ARG A 111 7.49 0.23 -14.71
C ARG A 111 8.16 -1.06 -14.25
N GLU A 112 9.26 -1.44 -14.87
CA GLU A 112 10.04 -2.62 -14.49
C GLU A 112 10.54 -2.51 -13.05
N THR A 113 11.11 -1.36 -12.66
CA THR A 113 11.57 -1.12 -11.28
C THR A 113 10.39 -1.21 -10.29
N ALA A 114 9.25 -0.61 -10.60
CA ALA A 114 8.08 -0.68 -9.70
C ALA A 114 7.58 -2.13 -9.52
N ILE A 115 7.56 -2.93 -10.59
CA ILE A 115 7.19 -4.35 -10.55
C ILE A 115 8.21 -5.15 -9.73
N GLU A 116 9.50 -4.93 -9.92
CA GLU A 116 10.57 -5.60 -9.18
C GLU A 116 10.40 -5.41 -7.66
N TYR A 117 10.19 -4.17 -7.21
CA TYR A 117 9.97 -3.89 -5.79
C TYR A 117 8.66 -4.48 -5.27
N GLN A 118 7.61 -4.49 -6.10
CA GLN A 118 6.35 -5.12 -5.74
C GLN A 118 6.50 -6.64 -5.55
N LEU A 119 7.22 -7.31 -6.44
CA LEU A 119 7.50 -8.75 -6.35
C LEU A 119 8.40 -9.08 -5.16
N LYS A 120 9.42 -8.25 -4.90
CA LYS A 120 10.27 -8.41 -3.72
C LYS A 120 9.46 -8.31 -2.44
N ALA A 121 8.65 -7.26 -2.29
CA ALA A 121 7.81 -7.07 -1.11
C ALA A 121 6.77 -8.19 -0.93
N GLN A 122 6.21 -8.70 -2.03
CA GLN A 122 5.32 -9.85 -2.01
C GLN A 122 6.05 -11.11 -1.51
N ALA A 123 7.26 -11.38 -2.02
CA ALA A 123 8.07 -12.52 -1.59
C ALA A 123 8.48 -12.42 -0.11
N ASP A 124 8.91 -11.24 0.34
CA ASP A 124 9.27 -11.01 1.74
C ASP A 124 8.06 -11.18 2.67
N ARG A 125 6.87 -10.70 2.25
CA ARG A 125 5.62 -10.90 2.98
C ARG A 125 5.22 -12.37 3.06
N LEU A 126 5.39 -13.13 1.98
CA LEU A 126 5.10 -14.56 1.99
C LEU A 126 6.04 -15.34 2.91
N LYS A 127 7.32 -14.99 2.94
CA LYS A 127 8.29 -15.56 3.90
C LYS A 127 7.91 -15.26 5.34
N GLU A 128 7.51 -14.02 5.63
CA GLU A 128 7.08 -13.63 6.97
C GLU A 128 5.75 -14.31 7.35
N LEU A 129 4.81 -14.44 6.41
CA LEU A 129 3.58 -15.20 6.64
C LEU A 129 3.89 -16.65 7.00
N GLU A 130 4.70 -17.33 6.20
CA GLU A 130 5.16 -18.70 6.44
C GLU A 130 5.82 -18.84 7.82
N LYS A 131 6.68 -17.89 8.20
CA LYS A 131 7.32 -17.86 9.51
C LYS A 131 6.31 -17.73 10.66
N ARG A 132 5.25 -16.93 10.50
CA ARG A 132 4.22 -16.72 11.53
C ARG A 132 3.34 -17.95 11.76
N ILE A 133 2.94 -18.62 10.68
CA ILE A 133 1.96 -19.72 10.76
C ILE A 133 2.59 -21.11 10.70
N GLY A 134 3.88 -21.18 10.35
CA GLY A 134 4.59 -22.43 10.11
C GLY A 134 4.35 -23.00 8.70
N GLU A 135 5.34 -23.73 8.22
CA GLU A 135 5.39 -24.31 6.86
C GLU A 135 4.14 -25.14 6.54
N LYS A 136 3.69 -25.99 7.48
CA LYS A 136 2.52 -26.87 7.27
C LYS A 136 1.25 -26.07 6.95
N LYS A 137 0.93 -25.06 7.77
CA LYS A 137 -0.27 -24.22 7.55
C LYS A 137 -0.12 -23.42 6.27
N PHE A 138 1.06 -22.90 6.00
CA PHE A 138 1.34 -22.14 4.78
C PHE A 138 1.11 -22.94 3.51
N GLU A 139 1.58 -24.20 3.46
CA GLU A 139 1.33 -25.09 2.33
C GLU A 139 -0.14 -25.51 2.20
N GLU A 140 -0.86 -25.70 3.31
CA GLU A 140 -2.33 -25.89 3.28
C GLU A 140 -3.04 -24.65 2.71
N LEU A 141 -2.68 -23.44 3.13
CA LEU A 141 -3.24 -22.20 2.57
C LEU A 141 -2.95 -22.03 1.09
N LYS A 142 -1.73 -22.37 0.63
CA LYS A 142 -1.39 -22.34 -0.79
C LYS A 142 -2.25 -23.28 -1.61
N LYS A 143 -2.62 -24.45 -1.09
CA LYS A 143 -3.52 -25.38 -1.80
C LYS A 143 -4.93 -24.81 -1.96
N ILE A 144 -5.42 -24.08 -0.95
CA ILE A 144 -6.76 -23.45 -0.97
C ILE A 144 -6.77 -22.23 -1.89
N LEU A 145 -5.75 -21.39 -1.82
CA LEU A 145 -5.74 -20.05 -2.44
C LEU A 145 -4.95 -19.98 -3.74
N GLY A 146 -4.07 -20.94 -4.01
CA GLY A 146 -3.09 -20.86 -5.09
C GLY A 146 -2.29 -19.57 -5.00
N ASN A 147 -2.20 -18.85 -6.12
CA ASN A 147 -1.50 -17.56 -6.19
C ASN A 147 -2.16 -16.46 -5.35
N ASN A 148 -3.42 -16.63 -4.94
CA ASN A 148 -4.12 -15.66 -4.09
C ASN A 148 -3.62 -15.66 -2.64
N VAL A 149 -2.78 -16.62 -2.23
CA VAL A 149 -2.08 -16.55 -0.92
C VAL A 149 -1.30 -15.24 -0.78
N SER A 150 -0.85 -14.67 -1.90
CA SER A 150 -0.15 -13.41 -1.92
C SER A 150 -1.03 -12.18 -1.69
N GLN A 151 -2.36 -12.34 -1.60
CA GLN A 151 -3.29 -11.27 -1.24
C GLN A 151 -3.32 -11.00 0.26
N PHE A 152 -2.79 -11.92 1.08
CA PHE A 152 -2.66 -11.66 2.51
C PHE A 152 -1.75 -10.46 2.76
N GLU A 153 -2.23 -9.58 3.63
CA GLU A 153 -1.47 -8.53 4.27
C GLU A 153 -1.11 -8.97 5.69
N LEU A 154 -0.05 -8.37 6.23
CA LEU A 154 0.35 -8.58 7.62
C LEU A 154 0.16 -7.28 8.38
N VAL A 155 -0.64 -7.31 9.43
CA VAL A 155 -1.05 -6.15 10.22
C VAL A 155 -0.68 -6.34 11.69
N ASP A 156 -0.48 -5.22 12.39
CA ASP A 156 -0.32 -5.25 13.85
C ASP A 156 -1.70 -5.25 14.50
N LEU A 157 -1.90 -6.16 15.46
CA LEU A 157 -3.13 -6.28 16.24
C LEU A 157 -3.14 -5.35 17.47
N LYS A 158 -2.05 -4.64 17.73
CA LYS A 158 -2.02 -3.62 18.78
C LYS A 158 -3.05 -2.53 18.50
N GLY A 159 -3.77 -2.15 19.54
CA GLY A 159 -4.77 -1.08 19.46
C GLY A 159 -6.12 -1.51 18.89
N ILE A 160 -6.40 -2.82 18.75
CA ILE A 160 -7.75 -3.31 18.48
C ILE A 160 -8.74 -2.67 19.48
N PRO A 161 -9.80 -2.01 19.01
CA PRO A 161 -10.79 -1.41 19.89
C PRO A 161 -11.60 -2.50 20.60
N LYS A 162 -11.94 -2.24 21.86
CA LYS A 162 -12.80 -3.11 22.67
C LYS A 162 -14.21 -2.54 22.86
N ASP A 163 -14.32 -1.22 22.93
CA ASP A 163 -15.59 -0.51 23.09
C ASP A 163 -16.34 -0.50 21.74
N GLY A 164 -17.67 -0.56 21.75
CA GLY A 164 -18.49 -0.41 20.54
C GLY A 164 -18.37 -1.49 19.46
N VAL A 165 -17.59 -2.56 19.69
CA VAL A 165 -17.52 -3.71 18.77
C VAL A 165 -18.80 -4.55 18.83
N ILE A 166 -19.11 -5.26 17.74
CA ILE A 166 -20.20 -6.24 17.71
C ILE A 166 -19.62 -7.65 17.72
N ILE A 167 -20.07 -8.51 18.63
CA ILE A 167 -19.60 -9.90 18.75
C ILE A 167 -20.67 -10.83 18.21
N TYR A 168 -20.30 -11.65 17.21
CA TYR A 168 -21.10 -12.77 16.72
C TYR A 168 -20.43 -14.10 17.07
N GLY A 169 -21.23 -15.09 17.49
CA GLY A 169 -20.74 -16.39 17.96
C GLY A 169 -20.65 -16.48 19.48
N ASN A 170 -19.98 -17.53 19.98
CA ASN A 170 -19.79 -17.73 21.41
C ASN A 170 -18.78 -16.70 21.96
N PRO A 171 -19.16 -15.83 22.93
CA PRO A 171 -18.23 -14.83 23.49
C PRO A 171 -16.97 -15.44 24.12
N ASN A 172 -17.05 -16.71 24.54
CA ASN A 172 -15.96 -17.48 25.15
C ASN A 172 -15.15 -18.30 24.13
N ALA A 173 -15.45 -18.20 22.84
CA ALA A 173 -14.67 -18.85 21.80
C ALA A 173 -13.20 -18.38 21.84
N LYS A 174 -12.27 -19.32 21.77
CA LYS A 174 -10.82 -19.04 21.82
C LYS A 174 -10.33 -18.41 20.52
N TYR A 175 -10.94 -18.77 19.39
CA TYR A 175 -10.53 -18.30 18.08
C TYR A 175 -11.36 -17.08 17.67
N THR A 176 -10.70 -15.94 17.50
CA THR A 176 -11.34 -14.66 17.16
C THR A 176 -10.90 -14.19 15.80
N VAL A 177 -11.86 -13.92 14.92
CA VAL A 177 -11.60 -13.25 13.63
C VAL A 177 -12.19 -11.84 13.70
N TYR A 178 -11.38 -10.84 13.43
CA TYR A 178 -11.82 -9.44 13.43
C TYR A 178 -12.25 -9.04 12.03
N ILE A 179 -13.34 -8.28 11.93
CA ILE A 179 -13.89 -7.83 10.65
C ILE A 179 -14.03 -6.32 10.72
N ILE A 180 -13.24 -5.59 9.94
CA ILE A 180 -13.49 -4.17 9.74
C ILE A 180 -14.60 -4.02 8.70
N SER A 181 -15.71 -3.40 9.09
CA SER A 181 -16.96 -3.43 8.33
C SER A 181 -17.65 -2.08 8.30
N ASP A 182 -18.33 -1.81 7.21
CA ASP A 182 -19.20 -0.65 7.03
C ASP A 182 -20.67 -1.12 6.97
N PRO A 183 -21.59 -0.55 7.77
CA PRO A 183 -22.98 -1.03 7.87
C PRO A 183 -23.84 -0.80 6.61
N GLU A 184 -23.42 0.04 5.67
CA GLU A 184 -24.11 0.31 4.40
C GLU A 184 -23.42 -0.37 3.20
N CYS A 185 -22.25 -0.98 3.40
CA CYS A 185 -21.47 -1.58 2.32
C CYS A 185 -22.07 -2.93 1.84
N PRO A 186 -22.39 -3.08 0.53
CA PRO A 186 -22.93 -4.34 -0.01
C PRO A 186 -21.98 -5.54 0.12
N PHE A 187 -20.66 -5.32 0.07
CA PHE A 187 -19.70 -6.41 0.28
C PHE A 187 -19.62 -6.83 1.75
N CYS A 188 -19.78 -5.90 2.69
CA CYS A 188 -19.87 -6.22 4.10
C CYS A 188 -21.13 -7.03 4.40
N ALA A 189 -22.28 -6.64 3.86
CA ALA A 189 -23.53 -7.39 3.98
C ALA A 189 -23.40 -8.83 3.47
N ARG A 190 -22.68 -9.04 2.35
CA ARG A 190 -22.41 -10.38 1.80
C ARG A 190 -21.52 -11.22 2.72
N LEU A 191 -20.40 -10.66 3.18
CA LEU A 191 -19.51 -11.35 4.11
C LEU A 191 -20.22 -11.68 5.43
N HIS A 192 -21.14 -10.82 5.86
CA HIS A 192 -21.95 -11.04 7.05
C HIS A 192 -22.81 -12.31 6.97
N GLN A 193 -23.32 -12.64 5.77
CA GLN A 193 -24.01 -13.92 5.57
C GLN A 193 -23.06 -15.10 5.73
N SER A 194 -21.84 -15.00 5.17
CA SER A 194 -20.80 -16.02 5.38
C SER A 194 -20.45 -16.22 6.86
N ILE A 195 -20.40 -15.14 7.65
CA ILE A 195 -20.19 -15.20 9.11
C ILE A 195 -21.29 -16.03 9.78
N LYS A 196 -22.56 -15.75 9.45
CA LYS A 196 -23.71 -16.49 10.00
C LYS A 196 -23.67 -17.97 9.61
N GLU A 197 -23.34 -18.27 8.34
CA GLU A 197 -23.18 -19.65 7.85
C GLU A 197 -22.05 -20.39 8.57
N ILE A 198 -20.90 -19.75 8.77
CA ILE A 198 -19.76 -20.33 9.49
C ILE A 198 -20.11 -20.61 10.94
N LEU A 199 -20.76 -19.67 11.63
CA LEU A 199 -21.20 -19.86 13.02
C LEU A 199 -22.23 -20.98 13.20
N ASN A 200 -22.92 -21.39 12.14
CA ASN A 200 -23.77 -22.58 12.18
C ASN A 200 -22.94 -23.89 12.14
N LYS A 201 -21.75 -23.87 11.54
CA LYS A 201 -20.85 -25.02 11.40
C LYS A 201 -19.83 -25.13 12.53
N ASP A 202 -19.26 -24.01 12.98
CA ASP A 202 -18.18 -23.96 13.97
C ASP A 202 -18.54 -23.02 15.12
N LYS A 203 -18.79 -23.60 16.30
CA LYS A 203 -19.16 -22.88 17.52
C LYS A 203 -17.97 -22.39 18.34
N ASP A 204 -16.75 -22.80 17.96
CA ASP A 204 -15.50 -22.43 18.63
C ASP A 204 -14.83 -21.20 18.00
N VAL A 205 -15.54 -20.53 17.09
CA VAL A 205 -15.12 -19.29 16.45
C VAL A 205 -16.06 -18.17 16.87
N LYS A 206 -15.49 -16.99 17.12
CA LYS A 206 -16.25 -15.74 17.21
C LYS A 206 -15.71 -14.71 16.23
N PHE A 207 -16.61 -13.82 15.82
CA PHE A 207 -16.31 -12.70 14.96
C PHE A 207 -16.52 -11.40 15.71
N GLU A 208 -15.52 -10.52 15.70
CA GLU A 208 -15.59 -9.20 16.31
C GLU A 208 -15.60 -8.14 15.20
N ILE A 209 -16.74 -7.46 15.06
CA ILE A 209 -16.95 -6.46 14.02
C ILE A 209 -16.50 -5.09 14.54
N ILE A 210 -15.57 -4.48 13.81
CA ILE A 210 -15.04 -3.15 14.03
C ILE A 210 -15.64 -2.23 12.96
N LEU A 211 -16.48 -1.29 13.38
CA LEU A 211 -17.18 -0.40 12.46
C LEU A 211 -16.25 0.66 11.85
N PHE A 212 -16.26 0.79 10.52
CA PHE A 212 -15.58 1.84 9.77
C PHE A 212 -16.53 2.40 8.70
N PRO A 213 -17.37 3.39 9.04
CA PRO A 213 -18.28 3.98 8.07
C PRO A 213 -17.52 4.81 7.03
N LEU A 214 -17.67 4.45 5.76
CA LEU A 214 -17.05 5.11 4.63
C LEU A 214 -17.77 6.44 4.34
N PRO A 215 -17.04 7.50 3.99
CA PRO A 215 -17.60 8.86 3.89
C PRO A 215 -18.60 9.04 2.74
N PHE A 216 -18.64 8.10 1.78
CA PHE A 216 -19.56 8.12 0.64
C PHE A 216 -20.84 7.31 0.87
N HIS A 217 -20.96 6.61 2.00
CA HIS A 217 -22.19 5.96 2.41
C HIS A 217 -22.99 6.91 3.31
N LYS A 218 -24.18 7.29 2.84
CA LYS A 218 -24.95 8.43 3.38
C LYS A 218 -25.38 8.19 4.83
N TYR A 219 -25.77 6.96 5.15
CA TYR A 219 -26.35 6.57 6.43
C TYR A 219 -25.34 5.82 7.32
N ALA A 220 -24.26 5.28 6.75
CA ALA A 220 -23.30 4.45 7.46
C ALA A 220 -22.75 5.10 8.74
N LYS A 221 -22.43 6.39 8.71
CA LYS A 221 -21.91 7.11 9.89
C LYS A 221 -22.92 7.09 11.04
N GLY A 222 -24.16 7.52 10.78
CA GLY A 222 -25.18 7.57 11.83
C GLY A 222 -25.59 6.19 12.33
N ILE A 223 -25.60 5.17 11.45
CA ILE A 223 -25.86 3.79 11.85
C ILE A 223 -24.71 3.26 12.73
N ALA A 224 -23.46 3.50 12.34
CA ALA A 224 -22.31 3.06 13.11
C ALA A 224 -22.25 3.71 14.50
N GLU A 225 -22.54 5.01 14.59
CA GLU A 225 -22.60 5.73 15.86
C GLU A 225 -23.74 5.20 16.75
N ASN A 226 -24.91 4.96 16.16
CA ASN A 226 -26.04 4.34 16.85
C ASN A 226 -25.65 2.98 17.45
N ILE A 227 -25.03 2.10 16.66
CA ILE A 227 -24.56 0.79 17.12
C ILE A 227 -23.52 0.93 18.24
N ALA A 228 -22.47 1.72 18.03
CA ALA A 228 -21.35 1.82 18.96
C ALA A 228 -21.78 2.33 20.36
N SER A 229 -22.80 3.18 20.41
CA SER A 229 -23.36 3.72 21.65
C SER A 229 -24.28 2.76 22.43
N GLN A 230 -24.72 1.64 21.84
CA GLN A 230 -25.58 0.70 22.59
C GLN A 230 -24.76 -0.05 23.63
N SER A 231 -25.24 -0.15 24.87
CA SER A 231 -24.65 -1.01 25.90
C SER A 231 -24.97 -2.49 25.70
N ASP A 232 -26.11 -2.79 25.10
CA ASP A 232 -26.62 -4.14 24.85
C ASP A 232 -26.06 -4.73 23.54
N MET A 233 -25.44 -5.91 23.62
CA MET A 233 -24.84 -6.60 22.48
C MET A 233 -25.86 -7.16 21.48
N GLU A 234 -27.03 -7.62 21.94
CA GLU A 234 -28.11 -8.06 21.04
C GLU A 234 -28.64 -6.88 20.23
N LYS A 235 -28.78 -5.71 20.87
CA LYS A 235 -29.23 -4.50 20.16
C LYS A 235 -28.21 -4.03 19.13
N ARG A 236 -26.91 -4.15 19.41
CA ARG A 236 -25.85 -3.89 18.40
C ARG A 236 -26.01 -4.81 17.19
N LYS A 237 -26.19 -6.11 17.44
CA LYS A 237 -26.38 -7.12 16.39
C LYS A 237 -27.64 -6.86 15.58
N GLU A 238 -28.76 -6.55 16.24
CA GLU A 238 -30.05 -6.28 15.61
C GLU A 238 -29.95 -5.09 14.63
N ILE A 239 -29.37 -3.97 15.06
CA ILE A 239 -29.22 -2.79 14.21
C ILE A 239 -28.33 -3.10 13.00
N LEU A 240 -27.20 -3.80 13.21
CA LEU A 240 -26.30 -4.16 12.12
C LEU A 240 -26.95 -5.13 11.12
N ASP A 241 -27.65 -6.16 11.62
CA ASP A 241 -28.37 -7.13 10.80
C ASP A 241 -29.46 -6.46 9.95
N LYS A 242 -30.26 -5.57 10.56
CA LYS A 242 -31.27 -4.77 9.84
C LYS A 242 -30.66 -3.85 8.80
N SER A 243 -29.51 -3.25 9.11
CA SER A 243 -28.78 -2.42 8.15
C SER A 243 -28.36 -3.23 6.92
N PHE A 244 -27.76 -4.40 7.12
CA PHE A 244 -27.35 -5.27 6.01
C PHE A 244 -28.51 -5.86 5.23
N GLU A 245 -29.62 -6.18 5.88
CA GLU A 245 -30.87 -6.56 5.22
C GLU A 245 -31.39 -5.42 4.34
N ALA A 246 -31.43 -4.19 4.86
CA ALA A 246 -31.84 -3.01 4.12
C ALA A 246 -30.92 -2.73 2.92
N VAL A 247 -29.60 -2.91 3.06
CA VAL A 247 -28.64 -2.83 1.94
C VAL A 247 -28.96 -3.87 0.86
N SER A 248 -29.17 -5.13 1.27
CA SER A 248 -29.45 -6.24 0.36
C SER A 248 -30.76 -6.03 -0.40
N ASN A 249 -31.76 -5.49 0.28
CA ASN A 249 -33.07 -5.17 -0.27
C ASN A 249 -33.15 -3.81 -0.96
N ARG A 250 -32.04 -3.06 -1.04
CA ARG A 250 -31.97 -1.69 -1.61
C ARG A 250 -33.02 -0.75 -0.99
N ASN A 251 -33.16 -0.79 0.33
CA ASN A 251 -34.17 -0.04 1.08
C ASN A 251 -33.54 1.15 1.83
N PRO A 252 -33.40 2.33 1.19
CA PRO A 252 -32.80 3.51 1.83
C PRO A 252 -33.66 4.08 2.97
N SER A 253 -34.98 3.90 2.93
CA SER A 253 -35.86 4.38 4.01
C SER A 253 -35.55 3.68 5.33
N GLU A 254 -35.24 2.38 5.30
CA GLU A 254 -34.88 1.66 6.51
C GLU A 254 -33.48 2.05 7.01
N LEU A 255 -32.51 2.25 6.10
CA LEU A 255 -31.19 2.78 6.47
C LEU A 255 -31.28 4.14 7.16
N GLU A 256 -32.14 5.02 6.64
CA GLU A 256 -32.39 6.33 7.24
C GLU A 256 -32.95 6.23 8.66
N LYS A 257 -33.92 5.34 8.89
CA LYS A 257 -34.46 5.10 10.23
C LYS A 257 -33.42 4.57 11.22
N LEU A 258 -32.49 3.75 10.75
CA LEU A 258 -31.41 3.18 11.57
C LEU A 258 -30.30 4.20 11.87
N SER A 259 -30.16 5.23 11.03
CA SER A 259 -29.13 6.28 11.11
C SER A 259 -29.40 7.30 12.23
N LYS A 260 -29.33 6.84 13.48
CA LYS A 260 -29.55 7.63 14.72
C LYS A 260 -28.24 7.95 15.43
N GLY A 261 -27.36 8.66 14.72
CA GLY A 261 -26.03 9.01 15.22
C GLY A 261 -26.06 9.85 16.50
N ASN A 262 -25.02 9.74 17.32
CA ASN A 262 -24.89 10.45 18.59
C ASN A 262 -23.41 10.64 18.98
N GLU A 263 -23.15 11.58 19.88
CA GLU A 263 -21.78 11.97 20.27
C GLU A 263 -20.99 10.86 20.98
N GLU A 264 -21.65 10.03 21.78
CA GLU A 264 -21.01 8.90 22.46
C GLU A 264 -20.49 7.88 21.46
N GLY A 265 -21.35 7.48 20.52
CA GLY A 265 -20.97 6.62 19.40
C GLY A 265 -19.83 7.22 18.58
N ALA A 266 -19.89 8.52 18.27
CA ALA A 266 -18.84 9.21 17.52
C ALA A 266 -17.47 9.12 18.23
N LYS A 267 -17.42 9.34 19.56
CA LYS A 267 -16.19 9.24 20.35
C LYS A 267 -15.61 7.82 20.34
N ILE A 268 -16.45 6.80 20.41
CA ILE A 268 -16.02 5.39 20.34
C ILE A 268 -15.43 5.08 18.95
N LEU A 269 -16.10 5.53 17.89
CA LEU A 269 -15.67 5.27 16.51
C LEU A 269 -14.34 5.93 16.13
N GLU A 270 -13.89 6.98 16.80
CA GLU A 270 -12.56 7.53 16.56
C GLU A 270 -11.46 6.50 16.86
N LYS A 271 -11.64 5.62 17.86
CA LYS A 271 -10.72 4.51 18.13
C LYS A 271 -10.76 3.46 17.01
N HIS A 272 -11.96 3.12 16.52
CA HIS A 272 -12.13 2.18 15.42
C HIS A 272 -11.45 2.69 14.15
N LYS A 273 -11.63 3.98 13.85
CA LYS A 273 -11.05 4.66 12.70
C LYS A 273 -9.53 4.74 12.82
N ALA A 274 -8.99 5.02 14.00
CA ALA A 274 -7.55 5.03 14.24
C ALA A 274 -6.93 3.64 14.00
N PHE A 275 -7.51 2.58 14.57
CA PHE A 275 -7.05 1.20 14.34
C PHE A 275 -7.16 0.81 12.86
N SER A 276 -8.30 1.11 12.22
CA SER A 276 -8.51 0.80 10.80
C SER A 276 -7.48 1.50 9.89
N LYS A 277 -7.10 2.73 10.22
CA LYS A 277 -6.02 3.44 9.52
C LYS A 277 -4.65 2.81 9.79
N SER A 278 -4.35 2.43 11.04
CA SER A 278 -3.05 1.85 11.38
C SER A 278 -2.80 0.50 10.69
N VAL A 279 -3.86 -0.24 10.36
CA VAL A 279 -3.76 -1.49 9.57
C VAL A 279 -3.82 -1.26 8.06
N ASN A 280 -3.68 0.00 7.60
CA ASN A 280 -3.71 0.39 6.19
C ASN A 280 -4.99 -0.07 5.45
N LEU A 281 -6.16 0.05 6.10
CA LEU A 281 -7.45 -0.29 5.47
C LEU A 281 -7.63 0.48 4.15
N ARG A 282 -7.82 -0.27 3.05
CA ARG A 282 -8.07 0.29 1.71
C ARG A 282 -9.53 0.24 1.28
N GLY A 283 -10.37 -0.47 2.03
CA GLY A 283 -11.78 -0.68 1.74
C GLY A 283 -12.36 -1.73 2.69
N THR A 284 -13.69 -1.81 2.72
CA THR A 284 -14.42 -2.75 3.58
C THR A 284 -15.15 -3.81 2.75
N PRO A 285 -15.29 -5.05 3.25
CA PRO A 285 -14.78 -5.52 4.54
C PRO A 285 -13.27 -5.80 4.48
N MET A 286 -12.62 -5.82 5.64
CA MET A 286 -11.30 -6.42 5.82
C MET A 286 -11.41 -7.49 6.91
N ILE A 287 -10.95 -8.70 6.58
CA ILE A 287 -10.92 -9.85 7.49
C ILE A 287 -9.53 -9.91 8.08
N ILE A 288 -9.42 -9.97 9.41
CA ILE A 288 -8.16 -10.09 10.14
C ILE A 288 -8.24 -11.32 11.03
N PHE A 289 -7.46 -12.34 10.67
CA PHE A 289 -7.28 -13.55 11.44
C PHE A 289 -6.25 -13.32 12.57
N PRO A 290 -6.14 -14.26 13.53
CA PRO A 290 -5.03 -14.29 14.49
C PRO A 290 -3.66 -14.21 13.81
N GLU A 291 -2.63 -13.86 14.57
CA GLU A 291 -1.26 -13.59 14.08
C GLU A 291 -1.14 -12.40 13.10
N GLY A 292 -2.18 -11.57 13.00
CA GLY A 292 -2.15 -10.36 12.18
C GLY A 292 -2.25 -10.63 10.70
N ILE A 293 -2.88 -11.73 10.29
CA ILE A 293 -3.03 -12.09 8.88
C ILE A 293 -4.32 -11.47 8.39
N ALA A 294 -4.25 -10.61 7.38
CA ALA A 294 -5.41 -9.86 6.90
C ALA A 294 -5.67 -10.08 5.41
N ILE A 295 -6.94 -10.10 5.02
CA ILE A 295 -7.35 -10.11 3.61
C ILE A 295 -8.45 -9.08 3.40
N GLY A 296 -8.31 -8.28 2.34
CA GLY A 296 -9.29 -7.27 1.97
C GLY A 296 -10.37 -7.83 1.06
N GLY A 297 -11.61 -7.40 1.29
CA GLY A 297 -12.77 -7.75 0.48
C GLY A 297 -13.57 -8.94 1.03
N ALA A 298 -14.77 -9.11 0.48
CA ALA A 298 -15.58 -10.29 0.74
C ALA A 298 -15.03 -11.46 -0.07
N ILE A 299 -14.84 -12.61 0.58
CA ILE A 299 -14.39 -13.85 -0.04
C ILE A 299 -15.51 -14.91 0.02
N PRO A 300 -15.50 -15.95 -0.83
CA PRO A 300 -16.49 -17.02 -0.78
C PRO A 300 -16.56 -17.69 0.60
N THR A 301 -17.76 -18.03 1.09
CA THR A 301 -17.94 -18.65 2.43
C THR A 301 -17.05 -19.87 2.62
N GLU A 302 -16.99 -20.75 1.61
CA GLU A 302 -16.21 -21.97 1.68
C GLU A 302 -14.72 -21.68 1.85
N THR A 303 -14.17 -20.77 1.04
CA THR A 303 -12.78 -20.32 1.17
C THR A 303 -12.53 -19.67 2.53
N PHE A 304 -13.46 -18.84 3.02
CA PHE A 304 -13.34 -18.21 4.34
C PHE A 304 -13.25 -19.25 5.46
N TYR A 305 -14.14 -20.23 5.43
CA TYR A 305 -14.17 -21.30 6.43
C TYR A 305 -12.90 -22.16 6.37
N GLN A 306 -12.45 -22.55 5.18
CA GLN A 306 -11.21 -23.33 5.01
C GLN A 306 -9.98 -22.59 5.54
N ILE A 307 -9.88 -21.26 5.34
CA ILE A 307 -8.80 -20.46 5.93
C ILE A 307 -8.86 -20.53 7.47
N ILE A 308 -10.05 -20.39 8.06
CA ILE A 308 -10.25 -20.49 9.51
C ILE A 308 -9.78 -21.87 10.00
N GLU A 309 -10.20 -22.95 9.34
CA GLU A 309 -9.83 -24.31 9.72
C GLU A 309 -8.31 -24.53 9.69
N VAL A 310 -7.62 -24.01 8.68
CA VAL A 310 -6.16 -24.13 8.58
C VAL A 310 -5.45 -23.31 9.66
N LEU A 311 -5.88 -22.07 9.88
CA LEU A 311 -5.21 -21.17 10.81
C LEU A 311 -5.47 -21.52 12.29
N LYS A 312 -6.65 -22.08 12.59
CA LYS A 312 -7.08 -22.50 13.94
C LYS A 312 -6.35 -23.74 14.47
N LYS A 313 -5.87 -24.64 13.60
CA LYS A 313 -5.10 -25.84 13.98
C LYS A 313 -3.82 -25.51 14.74
#